data_AF-K7AXT2-F1
#
_entry.id   AF-K7AXT2-F1
#
_cell.length_a   1.000
_cell.length_b   1.000
_cell.length_c   1.000
_cell.angle_alpha   90.00
_cell.angle_beta   90.00
_cell.angle_gamma   90.00
#
_symmetry.space_group_name_H-M   'P 1'
#
loop_
_entity.id
_entity.type
_entity.pdbx_description
1 polymer ?
#
loop_
_entity_poly.entity_id
_entity_poly.type
_entity_poly.pdbx_seq_one_letter_code
_entity_poly.pdbx_strand_id
1 'polypeptide(L)'
;MAHKNNVDSEFYALDLNTKAVKWKTSIAGDVYVSPTLDDSGNIYFSSETNLFYAYKSSGELAWQYDLKANVTWSSPVIDSQGIAYIGTLSESDLSASNATGKLVAINTGSNGLMPNTWAKIHRDNQNSGVAK
;
A
#
# COMPACT_ATOMS: atom_id res chain seq x y z
N MET A 1 0.97 11.04 -21.93
CA MET A 1 2.01 11.84 -21.24
C MET A 1 2.94 10.86 -20.56
N ALA A 2 4.23 10.87 -20.88
CA ALA A 2 5.20 10.00 -20.21
C ALA A 2 5.41 10.53 -18.79
N HIS A 3 4.89 9.83 -17.78
CA HIS A 3 5.23 10.10 -16.39
C HIS A 3 6.73 9.88 -16.25
N LYS A 4 7.45 10.94 -15.90
CA LYS A 4 8.86 10.87 -15.55
C LYS A 4 8.91 10.09 -14.24
N ASN A 5 9.22 8.79 -14.31
CA ASN A 5 9.32 7.93 -13.12
C ASN A 5 10.26 8.61 -12.11
N ASN A 6 9.69 9.15 -11.03
CA ASN A 6 10.48 9.66 -9.92
C ASN A 6 11.02 8.45 -9.15
N VAL A 7 12.20 7.96 -9.53
CA VAL A 7 12.83 6.79 -8.89
C VAL A 7 13.40 7.09 -7.50
N ASP A 8 13.27 8.32 -7.03
CA ASP A 8 13.94 8.84 -5.83
C ASP A 8 12.96 9.09 -4.65
N SER A 9 11.74 8.57 -4.71
CA SER A 9 10.86 8.60 -3.54
C SER A 9 11.43 7.78 -2.39
N GLU A 10 11.18 8.23 -1.16
CA GLU A 10 11.84 7.69 0.02
C GLU A 10 10.82 7.17 1.03
N PHE A 11 11.05 5.96 1.53
CA PHE A 11 10.24 5.33 2.57
C PHE A 11 11.03 5.23 3.87
N TYR A 12 10.43 5.73 4.95
CA TYR A 12 11.09 5.90 6.25
C TYR A 12 10.33 5.19 7.37
N ALA A 13 11.08 4.63 8.32
CA ALA A 13 10.58 4.40 9.66
C ALA A 13 11.28 5.31 10.66
N LEU A 14 10.49 5.86 11.57
CA LEU A 14 10.96 6.76 12.63
C LEU A 14 10.73 6.11 13.98
N ASP A 15 11.66 6.35 14.91
CA ASP A 15 11.46 6.07 16.31
C ASP A 15 10.81 7.29 16.98
N LEU A 16 9.60 7.13 17.54
CA LEU A 16 8.86 8.26 18.12
C LEU A 16 9.50 8.82 19.41
N ASN A 17 10.24 7.99 20.15
CA ASN A 17 10.84 8.42 21.41
C ASN A 17 12.11 9.23 21.15
N THR A 18 12.95 8.76 20.24
CA THR A 18 14.25 9.37 19.93
C THR A 18 14.19 10.36 18.77
N LYS A 19 13.10 10.34 17.98
CA LYS A 19 12.93 11.09 16.72
C LYS A 19 13.96 10.72 15.64
N ALA A 20 14.66 9.60 15.81
CA ALA A 20 15.66 9.13 14.86
C ALA A 20 15.02 8.30 13.74
N VAL A 21 15.67 8.31 12.57
CA VAL A 21 15.34 7.38 11.48
C VAL A 21 15.84 5.99 11.85
N LYS A 22 14.94 5.01 11.96
CA LYS A 22 15.28 3.60 12.16
C LYS A 22 15.85 2.99 10.90
N TRP A 23 15.19 3.25 9.78
CA TRP A 23 15.63 2.85 8.45
C TRP A 23 15.02 3.77 7.39
N LYS A 24 15.65 3.75 6.23
CA LYS A 24 15.26 4.49 5.02
C LYS A 24 15.53 3.61 3.81
N THR A 25 14.64 3.61 2.85
CA THR A 25 14.82 2.93 1.56
C THR A 25 14.27 3.78 0.41
N SER A 26 14.82 3.60 -0.79
CA SER A 26 14.34 4.23 -2.01
C SER A 26 13.28 3.37 -2.67
N ILE A 27 12.23 4.02 -3.17
CA ILE A 27 11.11 3.39 -3.87
C ILE A 27 10.85 4.11 -5.18
N ALA A 28 10.37 3.35 -6.16
CA ALA A 28 10.08 3.91 -7.47
C ALA A 28 8.68 4.53 -7.48
N GLY A 29 8.63 5.82 -7.76
CA GLY A 29 7.40 6.57 -7.87
C GLY A 29 6.91 7.15 -6.54
N ASP A 30 6.15 8.23 -6.65
CA ASP A 30 5.49 8.87 -5.52
C ASP A 30 4.45 7.94 -4.87
N VAL A 31 4.26 8.11 -3.56
CA VAL A 31 3.27 7.36 -2.76
C VAL A 31 2.21 8.33 -2.27
N TYR A 32 0.99 8.20 -2.82
CA TYR A 32 -0.16 9.03 -2.44
C TYR A 32 -1.18 8.27 -1.58
N VAL A 33 -0.86 7.04 -1.18
CA VAL A 33 -1.78 6.10 -0.55
C VAL A 33 -1.41 5.84 0.91
N SER A 34 -2.39 5.36 1.69
CA SER A 34 -2.12 4.87 3.04
C SER A 34 -1.64 3.41 3.00
N PRO A 35 -0.55 3.05 3.70
CA PRO A 35 -0.13 1.66 3.80
C PRO A 35 -1.10 0.83 4.66
N THR A 36 -0.98 -0.48 4.54
CA THR A 36 -1.67 -1.48 5.36
C THR A 36 -0.66 -2.49 5.90
N LEU A 37 -0.93 -3.07 7.08
CA LEU A 37 -0.02 -4.00 7.74
C LEU A 37 -0.68 -5.36 7.98
N ASP A 38 0.11 -6.43 7.90
CA ASP A 38 -0.32 -7.78 8.28
C ASP A 38 -0.01 -8.12 9.75
N ASP A 39 -0.43 -9.32 10.16
CA ASP A 39 -0.19 -9.93 11.47
C ASP A 39 1.29 -10.02 11.88
N SER A 40 2.19 -10.02 10.91
CA SER A 40 3.63 -10.13 11.06
C SER A 40 4.33 -8.77 11.04
N GLY A 41 3.58 -7.68 10.82
CA GLY A 41 4.09 -6.31 10.72
C GLY A 41 4.75 -5.99 9.38
N ASN A 42 4.52 -6.79 8.33
CA ASN A 42 4.86 -6.43 6.97
C ASN A 42 3.97 -5.28 6.50
N ILE A 43 4.53 -4.39 5.68
CA ILE A 43 3.95 -3.12 5.27
C ILE A 43 3.68 -3.17 3.77
N TYR A 44 2.44 -2.89 3.39
CA TYR A 44 1.95 -2.99 2.02
C TYR A 44 1.45 -1.64 1.51
N PHE A 45 1.89 -1.23 0.33
CA PHE A 45 1.45 0.01 -0.32
C PHE A 45 1.75 -0.02 -1.82
N SER A 46 1.05 0.83 -2.59
CA SER A 46 1.35 1.07 -4.00
C SER A 46 2.04 2.42 -4.20
N SER A 47 2.69 2.58 -5.36
CA SER A 47 3.21 3.87 -5.83
C SER A 47 2.64 4.25 -7.20
N GLU A 48 2.95 5.45 -7.68
CA GLU A 48 2.55 5.94 -9.01
C GLU A 48 3.12 5.10 -10.16
N THR A 49 4.13 4.26 -9.90
CA THR A 49 4.74 3.39 -10.93
C THR A 49 4.00 2.07 -11.10
N ASN A 50 2.80 1.95 -10.53
CA ASN A 50 1.95 0.76 -10.55
C ASN A 50 2.51 -0.45 -9.79
N LEU A 51 3.60 -0.24 -9.05
CA LEU A 51 4.20 -1.26 -8.20
C LEU A 51 3.45 -1.34 -6.88
N PHE A 52 3.13 -2.57 -6.48
CA PHE A 52 2.65 -2.92 -5.15
C PHE A 52 3.79 -3.56 -4.36
N TYR A 53 4.16 -2.94 -3.25
CA TYR A 53 5.30 -3.33 -2.43
C TYR A 53 4.86 -4.07 -1.19
N ALA A 54 5.69 -5.02 -0.75
CA ALA A 54 5.67 -5.59 0.59
C ALA A 54 7.05 -5.42 1.23
N TYR A 55 7.11 -4.65 2.31
CA TYR A 55 8.32 -4.45 3.11
C TYR A 55 8.17 -5.12 4.46
N LYS A 56 9.23 -5.75 4.96
CA LYS A 56 9.28 -6.20 6.35
C LYS A 56 9.35 -5.00 7.29
N SER A 57 8.97 -5.19 8.55
CA SER A 57 9.13 -4.17 9.61
C SER A 57 10.58 -3.70 9.81
N SER A 58 11.56 -4.49 9.36
CA SER A 58 12.99 -4.15 9.33
C SER A 58 13.39 -3.16 8.23
N GLY A 59 12.50 -2.85 7.28
CA GLY A 59 12.79 -2.04 6.10
C GLY A 59 13.33 -2.82 4.90
N GLU A 60 13.45 -4.15 5.02
CA GLU A 60 13.84 -5.04 3.91
C GLU A 60 12.66 -5.24 2.94
N LEU A 61 12.90 -5.10 1.64
CA LEU A 61 11.91 -5.44 0.62
C LEU A 61 11.68 -6.96 0.63
N ALA A 62 10.47 -7.40 0.98
CA ALA A 62 10.08 -8.81 0.90
C ALA A 62 9.79 -9.19 -0.56
N TRP A 63 8.96 -8.40 -1.24
CA TRP A 63 8.65 -8.56 -2.66
C TRP A 63 7.99 -7.29 -3.22
N GLN A 64 7.94 -7.20 -4.54
CA GLN A 64 7.12 -6.21 -5.25
C GLN A 64 6.40 -6.88 -6.42
N TYR A 65 5.25 -6.34 -6.81
CA TYR A 65 4.44 -6.83 -7.92
C TYR A 65 3.98 -5.67 -8.81
N ASP A 66 4.15 -5.80 -10.11
CA ASP A 66 3.63 -4.82 -11.08
C ASP A 66 2.18 -5.15 -11.41
N LEU A 67 1.26 -4.29 -10.97
CA LEU A 67 -0.18 -4.47 -11.15
C LEU A 67 -0.63 -4.26 -12.60
N LYS A 68 0.23 -3.74 -13.49
CA LYS A 68 -0.07 -3.46 -14.90
C LYS A 68 -1.36 -2.62 -15.07
N ALA A 69 -1.61 -1.75 -14.10
CA ALA A 69 -2.76 -0.87 -14.04
C ALA A 69 -2.49 0.29 -13.07
N ASN A 70 -3.13 1.43 -13.32
CA ASN A 70 -2.96 2.61 -12.48
C ASN A 70 -3.53 2.37 -11.06
N VAL A 71 -2.70 2.60 -10.03
CA VAL A 71 -3.06 2.46 -8.61
C VAL A 71 -2.64 3.65 -7.76
N THR A 72 -2.39 4.79 -8.39
CA THR A 72 -1.80 5.99 -7.76
C THR A 72 -2.56 6.45 -6.52
N TRP A 73 -3.89 6.28 -6.48
CA TRP A 73 -4.73 6.72 -5.35
C TRP A 73 -5.41 5.56 -4.59
N SER A 74 -4.97 4.33 -4.82
CA SER A 74 -5.62 3.14 -4.29
C SER A 74 -4.94 2.62 -3.03
N SER A 75 -5.51 2.91 -1.87
CA SER A 75 -5.01 2.35 -0.61
C SER A 75 -5.37 0.86 -0.48
N PRO A 76 -4.41 -0.04 -0.24
CA PRO A 76 -4.68 -1.46 -0.07
C PRO A 76 -5.43 -1.73 1.25
N VAL A 77 -6.23 -2.79 1.27
CA VAL A 77 -6.73 -3.44 2.50
C VAL A 77 -6.34 -4.91 2.47
N ILE A 78 -6.09 -5.52 3.62
CA ILE A 78 -5.85 -6.97 3.72
C ILE A 78 -6.97 -7.56 4.56
N ASP A 79 -7.44 -8.77 4.26
CA ASP A 79 -8.47 -9.44 5.04
C ASP A 79 -7.87 -10.36 6.13
N SER A 80 -8.73 -11.11 6.82
CA SER A 80 -8.32 -12.10 7.85
C SER A 80 -7.64 -13.34 7.29
N GLN A 81 -7.58 -13.52 5.97
CA GLN A 81 -6.97 -14.66 5.28
C GLN A 81 -5.67 -14.27 4.58
N GLY A 82 -5.20 -13.03 4.76
CA GLY A 82 -3.98 -12.55 4.11
C GLY A 82 -4.18 -12.16 2.64
N ILE A 83 -5.41 -11.88 2.21
CA ILE A 83 -5.69 -11.40 0.85
C ILE A 83 -5.71 -9.88 0.85
N ALA A 84 -4.78 -9.27 0.11
CA ALA A 84 -4.74 -7.84 -0.15
C ALA A 84 -5.66 -7.47 -1.34
N TYR A 85 -6.50 -6.46 -1.15
CA TYR A 85 -7.40 -5.92 -2.16
C TYR A 85 -6.98 -4.50 -2.54
N ILE A 86 -6.82 -4.26 -3.84
CA ILE A 86 -6.40 -2.98 -4.40
C ILE A 86 -7.30 -2.65 -5.60
N GLY A 87 -7.95 -1.50 -5.57
CA GLY A 87 -8.66 -0.96 -6.73
C GLY A 87 -7.69 -0.42 -7.77
N THR A 88 -8.00 -0.52 -9.05
CA THR A 88 -7.20 0.07 -10.13
C THR A 88 -8.06 1.06 -10.91
N LEU A 89 -7.39 2.03 -11.54
CA LEU A 89 -7.99 2.89 -12.54
C LEU A 89 -7.67 2.35 -13.93
N SER A 90 -8.58 2.57 -14.87
CA SER A 90 -8.34 2.24 -16.27
C SER A 90 -7.16 3.06 -16.79
N GLU A 91 -6.23 2.42 -17.51
CA GLU A 91 -5.13 3.12 -18.18
C GLU A 91 -5.67 4.08 -19.27
N SER A 92 -6.81 3.75 -19.86
CA SER A 92 -7.57 4.66 -20.70
C SER A 92 -8.46 5.53 -19.82
N ASP A 93 -7.86 6.64 -19.39
CA ASP A 93 -8.50 7.94 -19.51
C ASP A 93 -9.47 8.32 -18.36
N LEU A 94 -9.01 9.24 -17.50
CA LEU A 94 -9.88 10.02 -16.61
C LEU A 94 -10.96 10.81 -17.40
N SER A 95 -10.90 10.83 -18.74
CA SER A 95 -11.89 11.43 -19.64
C SER A 95 -12.70 10.45 -20.52
N ALA A 96 -12.46 9.12 -20.46
CA ALA A 96 -13.28 8.17 -21.23
C ALA A 96 -14.52 7.74 -20.43
N SER A 97 -15.68 7.88 -21.06
CA SER A 97 -16.99 7.48 -20.52
C SER A 97 -17.14 5.99 -20.19
N ASN A 98 -16.16 5.15 -20.57
CA ASN A 98 -16.16 3.69 -20.39
C ASN A 98 -14.93 3.16 -19.62
N ALA A 99 -14.21 4.02 -18.89
CA ALA A 99 -13.13 3.57 -18.02
C ALA A 99 -13.66 2.60 -16.94
N THR A 100 -13.26 1.33 -16.99
CA THR A 100 -13.59 0.34 -15.95
C THR A 100 -12.35 0.07 -15.10
N GLY A 101 -12.36 0.60 -13.88
CA GLY A 101 -11.43 0.17 -12.85
C GLY A 101 -11.62 -1.31 -12.52
N LYS A 102 -10.57 -1.98 -12.06
CA LYS A 102 -10.64 -3.38 -11.61
C LYS A 102 -10.38 -3.46 -10.11
N LEU A 103 -10.85 -4.52 -9.47
CA LEU A 103 -10.41 -4.89 -8.12
C LEU A 103 -9.45 -6.07 -8.25
N VAL A 104 -8.23 -5.92 -7.74
CA VAL A 104 -7.21 -6.97 -7.72
C VAL A 104 -7.15 -7.56 -6.31
N ALA A 105 -7.10 -8.88 -6.21
CA ALA A 105 -6.89 -9.63 -4.98
C ALA A 105 -5.56 -10.37 -5.05
N ILE A 106 -4.67 -10.15 -4.07
CA ILE A 106 -3.33 -10.75 -3.99
C ILE A 106 -3.19 -11.49 -2.67
N ASN A 107 -2.85 -12.78 -2.72
CA ASN A 107 -2.44 -13.51 -1.52
C ASN A 107 -1.04 -13.04 -1.09
N THR A 108 -0.92 -12.47 0.10
CA THR A 108 0.33 -11.92 0.62
C THR A 108 1.24 -12.96 1.28
N GLY A 109 0.71 -14.15 1.57
CA GLY A 109 1.35 -15.18 2.39
C GLY A 109 1.27 -14.94 3.90
N SER A 110 0.54 -13.92 4.35
CA SER A 110 0.29 -13.65 5.78
C SER A 110 -0.97 -14.36 6.29
N ASN A 111 -1.20 -14.36 7.62
CA ASN A 111 -2.46 -14.87 8.20
C ASN A 111 -3.46 -13.75 8.51
N GLY A 112 -3.32 -12.62 7.81
CA GLY A 112 -4.30 -11.54 7.80
C GLY A 112 -3.82 -10.23 8.42
N LEU A 113 -4.78 -9.39 8.81
CA LEU A 113 -4.54 -8.05 9.35
C LEU A 113 -3.80 -8.05 10.69
N MET A 114 -3.01 -7.00 10.91
CA MET A 114 -2.40 -6.74 12.20
C MET A 114 -3.45 -6.65 13.32
N PRO A 115 -3.33 -7.44 14.41
CA PRO A 115 -4.37 -7.54 15.44
C PRO A 115 -4.40 -6.35 16.44
N ASN A 116 -3.63 -5.29 16.22
CA ASN A 116 -3.47 -4.18 17.18
C ASN A 116 -3.65 -2.78 16.57
N THR A 117 -3.60 -1.75 17.42
CA THR A 117 -3.95 -0.37 17.10
C THR A 117 -2.89 0.32 16.24
N TRP A 118 -2.96 0.14 14.93
CA TRP A 118 -2.30 1.02 13.98
C TRP A 118 -3.05 2.36 13.89
N ALA A 119 -2.32 3.47 13.74
CA ALA A 119 -2.91 4.80 13.63
C ALA A 119 -3.50 5.03 12.23
N LYS A 120 -4.73 4.56 11.98
CA LYS A 120 -5.60 5.14 10.94
C LYS A 120 -6.62 6.04 11.65
N ILE A 121 -6.50 7.36 11.46
CA ILE A 121 -7.49 8.32 11.97
C ILE A 121 -8.75 8.17 11.10
N HIS A 122 -9.69 7.32 11.53
CA HIS A 122 -11.15 7.48 11.54
C HIS A 122 -11.90 6.11 11.59
N ARG A 123 -12.65 5.92 12.68
CA ARG A 123 -13.86 5.10 12.93
C ARG A 123 -13.81 3.58 13.18
N ASP A 124 -12.76 2.84 12.84
CA ASP A 124 -12.31 1.66 13.60
C ASP A 124 -10.90 1.26 13.11
N ASN A 125 -10.09 0.63 13.96
CA ASN A 125 -8.68 0.37 13.66
C ASN A 125 -8.47 -0.81 12.69
N GLN A 126 -9.54 -1.42 12.18
CA GLN A 126 -9.50 -2.63 11.36
C GLN A 126 -10.13 -2.42 9.98
N ASN A 127 -10.71 -1.25 9.70
CA ASN A 127 -11.55 -0.98 8.54
C ASN A 127 -12.67 -2.04 8.38
N SER A 128 -13.21 -2.52 9.50
CA SER A 128 -14.15 -3.66 9.55
C SER A 128 -15.57 -3.29 9.12
N GLY A 129 -15.84 -1.98 8.99
CA GLY A 129 -17.18 -1.46 8.71
C GLY A 129 -18.13 -1.54 9.92
N VAL A 130 -17.62 -1.90 11.11
CA VAL A 130 -18.42 -2.07 12.31
C VAL A 130 -18.26 -0.82 13.19
N ALA A 131 -19.27 0.03 13.23
CA ALA A 131 -19.31 1.14 14.17
C ALA A 131 -19.39 0.60 15.61
N LYS A 132 -18.50 1.06 16.50
CA LYS A 132 -18.74 1.02 17.95
C LYS A 132 -19.46 2.29 18.40
#